data_AF-A0A7V1AJ24-F1
#
_entry.id   AF-A0A7V1AJ24-F1
#
_cell.length_a   1.000
_cell.length_b   1.000
_cell.length_c   1.000
_cell.angle_alpha   90.00
_cell.angle_beta   90.00
_cell.angle_gamma   90.00
#
_symmetry.space_group_name_H-M   'P 1'
#
loop_
_entity.id
_entity.type
_entity.pdbx_description
1 polymer ?
#
loop_
_entity_poly.entity_id
_entity_poly.type
_entity_poly.pdbx_seq_one_letter_code
_entity_poly.pdbx_strand_id
1 'polypeptide(L)'
;MEKFSDLEQQVREIIAKQIDIDISAVKKDSSISQLGGDSLVALQLLTVFENRFNITIPDDDAVKIDSFKSAVDIIEKLLKK
;
A
#
# COMPACT_ATOMS: atom_id res chain seq x y z
N MET A 1 -2.90 3.04 21.62
CA MET A 1 -1.96 2.55 20.60
C MET A 1 -2.80 2.07 19.43
N GLU A 2 -2.74 2.75 18.29
CA GLU A 2 -3.39 2.26 17.07
C GLU A 2 -2.78 0.89 16.72
N LYS A 3 -3.59 -0.17 16.77
CA LYS A 3 -3.16 -1.48 16.31
C LYS A 3 -3.30 -1.50 14.79
N PHE A 4 -2.18 -1.73 14.13
CA PHE A 4 -2.14 -2.09 12.72
C PHE A 4 -2.16 -3.62 12.65
N SER A 5 -2.97 -4.18 11.76
CA SER A 5 -2.93 -5.63 11.46
C SER A 5 -1.59 -6.01 10.82
N ASP A 6 -1.24 -7.30 10.81
CA ASP A 6 -0.01 -7.79 10.19
C ASP A 6 0.12 -7.35 8.72
N LEU A 7 -0.99 -7.32 7.99
CA LEU A 7 -1.05 -6.82 6.62
C LEU A 7 -0.78 -5.31 6.55
N GLU A 8 -1.44 -4.54 7.40
CA GLU A 8 -1.24 -3.09 7.47
C GLU A 8 0.22 -2.76 7.74
N GLN A 9 0.87 -3.45 8.67
CA GLN A 9 2.29 -3.22 8.96
C GLN A 9 3.17 -3.50 7.74
N GLN A 10 2.96 -4.63 7.05
CA GLN A 10 3.72 -4.96 5.85
C GLN A 10 3.52 -3.94 4.73
N VAL A 11 2.28 -3.55 4.45
CA VAL A 11 1.98 -2.54 3.43
C VAL A 11 2.65 -1.21 3.80
N ARG A 12 2.63 -0.85 5.09
CA ARG A 12 3.20 0.40 5.59
C ARG A 12 4.71 0.44 5.46
N GLU A 13 5.39 -0.66 5.79
CA GLU A 13 6.83 -0.83 5.58
C GLU A 13 7.22 -0.70 4.11
N ILE A 14 6.44 -1.32 3.21
CA ILE A 14 6.70 -1.27 1.77
C ILE A 14 6.56 0.16 1.24
N ILE A 15 5.49 0.87 1.61
CA ILE A 15 5.26 2.26 1.21
C ILE A 15 6.36 3.18 1.75
N ALA A 16 6.67 3.05 3.04
CA ALA A 16 7.73 3.83 3.67
C ALA A 16 9.07 3.64 2.95
N LYS A 17 9.38 2.40 2.57
CA LYS A 17 10.63 2.06 1.86
C LYS A 17 10.65 2.52 0.40
N GLN A 18 9.52 2.52 -0.30
CA GLN A 18 9.46 3.00 -1.70
C GLN A 18 9.57 4.52 -1.79
N ILE A 19 9.01 5.24 -0.83
CA ILE A 19 9.00 6.71 -0.81
C ILE A 19 10.21 7.27 -0.02
N ASP A 20 11.02 6.41 0.59
CA ASP A 20 12.16 6.77 1.45
C ASP A 20 11.75 7.70 2.61
N ILE A 21 10.69 7.30 3.32
CA ILE A 21 10.16 8.03 4.48
C ILE A 21 10.09 7.13 5.71
N ASP A 22 9.96 7.76 6.87
CA ASP A 22 9.78 7.02 8.11
C ASP A 22 8.42 6.32 8.14
N ILE A 23 8.40 5.05 8.56
CA ILE A 23 7.15 4.30 8.70
C ILE A 23 6.17 5.03 9.62
N SER A 24 6.69 5.74 10.62
CA SER A 24 5.94 6.56 11.56
C SER A 24 5.15 7.68 10.88
N ALA A 25 5.63 8.18 9.73
CA ALA A 25 4.97 9.21 8.93
C ALA A 25 3.75 8.69 8.15
N VAL A 26 3.73 7.38 7.83
CA VAL A 26 2.60 6.75 7.14
C VAL A 26 1.45 6.55 8.11
N LYS A 27 0.35 7.29 7.95
CA LYS A 27 -0.87 7.12 8.74
C LYS A 27 -1.93 6.38 7.93
N LYS A 28 -2.97 5.86 8.60
CA LYS A 28 -4.09 5.20 7.91
C LYS A 28 -4.82 6.11 6.91
N ASP A 29 -4.82 7.41 7.21
CA ASP A 29 -5.45 8.46 6.39
C ASP A 29 -4.46 9.12 5.40
N SER A 30 -3.20 8.68 5.38
CA SER A 30 -2.22 9.22 4.45
C SER A 30 -2.43 8.67 3.05
N SER A 31 -2.58 9.58 2.09
CA SER A 31 -2.55 9.25 0.67
C SER A 31 -1.12 9.06 0.16
N ILE A 32 -0.92 8.20 -0.83
CA ILE A 32 0.40 7.98 -1.44
C ILE A 32 0.97 9.30 -1.95
N SER A 33 0.13 10.15 -2.55
CA SER A 33 0.51 11.49 -3.01
C SER A 33 0.90 12.44 -1.89
N GLN A 34 0.29 12.35 -0.69
CA GLN A 34 0.68 13.18 0.45
C GLN A 34 2.03 12.76 1.05
N LEU A 35 2.36 11.48 0.94
CA LEU A 35 3.63 10.94 1.42
C LEU A 35 4.81 11.29 0.52
N GLY A 36 4.54 11.86 -0.67
CA GLY A 36 5.56 12.15 -1.69
C GLY A 36 5.66 11.08 -2.78
N GLY A 37 4.68 10.17 -2.86
CA GLY A 37 4.60 9.19 -3.94
C GLY A 37 3.87 9.75 -5.16
N ASP A 38 4.55 9.80 -6.29
CA ASP A 38 3.94 10.09 -7.59
C ASP A 38 3.22 8.87 -8.19
N SER A 39 2.50 9.06 -9.30
CA SER A 39 1.81 7.97 -10.01
C SER A 39 2.75 6.82 -10.43
N LEU A 40 4.03 7.11 -10.68
CA LEU A 40 5.05 6.07 -10.94
C LEU A 40 5.33 5.22 -9.69
N VAL A 41 5.38 5.85 -8.52
CA VAL A 41 5.61 5.15 -7.25
C VAL A 41 4.41 4.25 -6.94
N ALA A 42 3.19 4.70 -7.22
CA ALA A 42 2.00 3.86 -7.10
C ALA A 42 2.10 2.60 -7.99
N LEU A 43 2.52 2.74 -9.25
CA LEU A 43 2.74 1.59 -10.15
C LEU A 43 3.82 0.62 -9.63
N GLN A 44 4.94 1.14 -9.13
CA GLN A 44 5.98 0.29 -8.53
C GLN A 44 5.49 -0.41 -7.27
N LEU A 45 4.73 0.29 -6.42
CA LEU A 45 4.13 -0.27 -5.21
C LEU A 45 3.21 -1.44 -5.53
N LEU A 46 2.35 -1.31 -6.55
CA LEU A 46 1.47 -2.39 -7.01
C LEU A 46 2.27 -3.64 -7.35
N THR A 47 3.30 -3.50 -8.19
CA THR A 47 4.17 -4.63 -8.54
C THR A 47 4.85 -5.24 -7.32
N VAL A 48 5.31 -4.41 -6.36
CA VAL A 48 5.93 -4.91 -5.11
C VAL A 48 4.90 -5.65 -4.26
N PHE A 49 3.67 -5.15 -4.15
CA PHE A 49 2.59 -5.83 -3.43
C PHE A 49 2.22 -7.16 -4.07
N GLU A 50 2.05 -7.19 -5.39
CA GLU A 50 1.77 -8.42 -6.14
C GLU A 50 2.85 -9.49 -5.91
N ASN A 51 4.12 -9.12 -6.01
CA ASN A 51 5.22 -10.04 -5.74
C ASN A 51 5.33 -10.44 -4.27
N ARG A 52 5.12 -9.49 -3.34
CA ARG A 52 5.28 -9.74 -1.91
C ARG A 52 4.18 -10.63 -1.33
N PHE A 53 2.95 -10.40 -1.77
CA PHE A 53 1.77 -11.14 -1.33
C PHE A 53 1.37 -12.27 -2.27
N ASN A 54 2.11 -12.44 -3.38
CA ASN A 54 1.86 -13.42 -4.43
C ASN A 54 0.40 -13.35 -4.94
N ILE A 55 -0.07 -12.13 -5.16
CA ILE A 55 -1.43 -11.80 -5.64
C ILE A 55 -1.34 -11.11 -7.00
N THR A 56 -2.47 -11.00 -7.69
CA THR A 56 -2.59 -10.22 -8.92
C THR A 56 -3.61 -9.12 -8.69
N ILE A 57 -3.17 -7.86 -8.78
CA ILE A 57 -4.03 -6.70 -8.61
C ILE A 57 -4.51 -6.29 -10.00
N PRO A 58 -5.82 -6.44 -10.32
CA PRO A 58 -6.33 -6.03 -11.61
C PRO A 58 -6.26 -4.51 -11.76
N ASP A 59 -6.15 -4.03 -13.00
CA ASP A 59 -6.02 -2.61 -13.33
C ASP A 59 -7.13 -1.75 -12.70
N ASP A 60 -8.36 -2.27 -12.64
CA ASP A 60 -9.53 -1.61 -12.04
C ASP A 60 -9.42 -1.41 -10.51
N ASP A 61 -8.70 -2.29 -9.81
CA ASP A 61 -8.40 -2.12 -8.38
C ASP A 61 -7.13 -1.29 -8.20
N ALA A 62 -6.12 -1.45 -9.06
CA ALA A 62 -4.90 -0.65 -9.06
C ALA A 62 -5.18 0.86 -9.14
N VAL A 63 -6.11 1.29 -10.01
CA VAL A 63 -6.51 2.71 -10.13
C VAL A 63 -7.23 3.25 -8.89
N LYS A 64 -7.72 2.39 -8.00
CA LYS A 64 -8.35 2.78 -6.72
C LYS A 64 -7.35 2.88 -5.58
N ILE A 65 -6.09 2.49 -5.80
CA ILE A 65 -5.02 2.58 -4.81
C ILE A 65 -4.46 4.01 -4.82
N ASP A 66 -5.16 4.91 -4.14
CA ASP A 66 -4.72 6.29 -3.91
C ASP A 66 -4.13 6.50 -2.50
N SER A 67 -4.60 5.69 -1.55
CA SER A 67 -4.32 5.82 -0.13
C SER A 67 -3.89 4.52 0.51
N PHE A 68 -3.15 4.61 1.63
CA PHE A 68 -2.70 3.45 2.39
C PHE A 68 -3.85 2.48 2.70
N LYS A 69 -4.97 3.01 3.16
CA LYS A 69 -6.16 2.22 3.49
C LYS A 69 -6.72 1.48 2.28
N SER A 70 -6.82 2.14 1.12
CA SER A 70 -7.30 1.54 -0.13
C SER A 70 -6.38 0.40 -0.58
N ALA A 71 -5.07 0.59 -0.49
CA ALA A 71 -4.07 -0.44 -0.78
C ALA A 71 -4.25 -1.68 0.10
N VAL A 72 -4.32 -1.48 1.43
CA VAL A 72 -4.50 -2.57 2.39
C VAL A 72 -5.80 -3.32 2.13
N ASP A 73 -6.91 -2.62 1.92
CA ASP A 73 -8.23 -3.22 1.72
C ASP A 73 -8.25 -4.13 0.49
N ILE A 74 -7.69 -3.67 -0.64
CA ILE A 74 -7.60 -4.44 -1.88
C ILE A 74 -6.72 -5.66 -1.68
N ILE A 75 -5.54 -5.50 -1.08
CA ILE A 75 -4.61 -6.62 -0.84
C ILE A 75 -5.26 -7.64 0.11
N GLU A 76 -5.92 -7.19 1.18
CA GLU A 76 -6.60 -8.07 2.13
C GLU A 76 -7.71 -8.87 1.44
N LYS A 77 -8.51 -8.19 0.62
CA LYS A 77 -9.59 -8.79 -0.15
C LYS A 77 -9.08 -9.84 -1.14
N LEU A 78 -7.93 -9.61 -1.77
CA LEU A 78 -7.31 -10.56 -2.69
C LEU A 78 -6.68 -11.76 -1.96
N LEU A 79 -6.07 -11.54 -0.78
CA LEU A 79 -5.48 -12.59 0.04
C LEU A 79 -6.50 -13.52 0.71
N LYS A 80 -7.69 -12.99 1.04
CA LYS A 80 -8.78 -13.79 1.62
C LYS A 80 -9.64 -14.54 0.59
N LYS A 81 -9.33 -14.38 -0.69
CA LYS A 81 -10.09 -14.97 -1.80
C LYS A 81 -9.48 -16.31 -2.21
#